data_AF-A0A0N8PU88-F1
#
_entry.id   AF-A0A0N8PU88-F1
#
_cell.length_a   1.000
_cell.length_b   1.000
_cell.length_c   1.000
_cell.angle_alpha   90.00
_cell.angle_beta   90.00
_cell.angle_gamma   90.00
#
_symmetry.space_group_name_H-M   'P 1'
#
loop_
_entity.id
_entity.type
_entity.pdbx_description
1 polymer ?
#
loop_
_entity_poly.entity_id
_entity_poly.type
_entity_poly.pdbx_seq_one_letter_code
_entity_poly.pdbx_strand_id
1 'polypeptide(L)'
;MGAGLFGFLINPPIALYYMQGLNTTPVHGHAALFGVYGMLGISLMLFCLKGLTNYRIWKTHLLLFSFWAINIGLALMLLISLLPIGLIQTWASVEHGYWYARSTEFLQQRPIQTFHWLRIVGDTIFAVGIVALGWFILGLKTGWSLEKDYHHYKH
;
A
#
# COMPACT_ATOMS: atom_id res chain seq x y z
N MET A 1 1.48 12.11 2.32
CA MET A 1 1.99 11.97 0.93
C MET A 1 0.87 11.66 -0.06
N GLY A 2 0.12 10.55 0.10
CA GLY A 2 -0.88 10.09 -0.88
C GLY A 2 -2.03 11.05 -1.21
N ALA A 3 -2.76 11.50 -0.20
CA ALA A 3 -3.93 12.35 -0.41
C ALA A 3 -3.59 13.78 -0.85
N GLY A 4 -2.54 14.37 -0.26
CA GLY A 4 -2.12 15.74 -0.56
C GLY A 4 -1.38 15.88 -1.90
N LEU A 5 -0.21 15.24 -2.03
CA LEU A 5 0.67 15.43 -3.18
C LEU A 5 0.09 14.82 -4.46
N PHE A 6 -0.26 13.53 -4.43
CA PHE A 6 -0.78 12.85 -5.62
C PHE A 6 -2.25 13.19 -5.90
N GLY A 7 -3.02 13.59 -4.88
CA GLY A 7 -4.38 14.10 -5.08
C GLY A 7 -4.36 15.46 -5.78
N PHE A 8 -3.51 16.38 -5.34
CA PHE A 8 -3.36 17.67 -6.00
C PHE A 8 -2.77 17.53 -7.41
N LEU A 9 -1.90 16.55 -7.67
CA LEU A 9 -1.35 16.30 -9.02
C LEU A 9 -2.44 16.08 -10.07
N ILE A 10 -3.51 15.35 -9.73
CA ILE A 10 -4.57 14.97 -10.68
C ILE A 10 -5.81 15.85 -10.60
N ASN A 11 -5.86 16.85 -9.71
CA ASN A 11 -7.07 17.62 -9.42
C ASN A 11 -7.30 18.85 -10.34
N PRO A 12 -6.28 19.64 -10.73
CA PRO A 12 -6.50 20.80 -11.59
C PRO A 12 -7.18 20.37 -12.91
N PRO A 13 -8.21 21.09 -13.40
CA PRO A 13 -8.98 20.65 -14.58
C PRO A 13 -8.12 20.41 -15.82
N ILE A 14 -7.11 21.24 -16.04
CA ILE A 14 -6.15 21.07 -17.14
C ILE A 14 -5.30 19.80 -17.00
N ALA A 15 -4.94 19.45 -15.77
CA ALA A 15 -4.16 18.26 -15.47
C ALA A 15 -5.04 17.01 -15.60
N LEU A 16 -6.26 17.06 -15.06
CA LEU A 16 -7.24 15.97 -15.14
C LEU A 16 -7.63 15.66 -16.58
N TYR A 17 -7.76 16.67 -17.46
CA TYR A 17 -8.07 16.47 -18.88
C TYR A 17 -7.11 15.48 -19.57
N TYR A 18 -5.81 15.53 -19.24
CA TYR A 18 -4.81 14.62 -19.83
C TYR A 18 -4.55 13.36 -18.98
N MET A 19 -4.86 13.38 -17.69
CA MET A 19 -4.50 12.32 -16.74
C MET A 19 -5.64 11.41 -16.30
N GLN A 20 -6.89 11.77 -16.58
CA GLN A 20 -8.06 11.00 -16.15
C GLN A 20 -8.05 9.58 -16.74
N GLY A 21 -8.07 8.56 -15.88
CA GLY A 21 -8.07 7.15 -16.31
C GLY A 21 -6.69 6.61 -16.72
N LEU A 22 -5.60 7.34 -16.41
CA LEU A 22 -4.22 6.86 -16.51
C LEU A 22 -3.73 6.31 -15.16
N ASN A 23 -2.53 5.71 -15.14
CA ASN A 23 -1.96 5.07 -13.95
C ASN A 23 -1.64 6.04 -12.80
N THR A 24 -1.70 7.36 -13.01
CA THR A 24 -1.61 8.38 -11.95
C THR A 24 -2.82 8.35 -11.00
N THR A 25 -4.01 7.96 -11.47
CA THR A 25 -5.19 7.79 -10.61
C THR A 25 -5.03 6.62 -9.63
N PRO A 26 -4.62 5.41 -10.05
CA PRO A 26 -4.22 4.35 -9.13
C PRO A 26 -3.12 4.72 -8.13
N VAL A 27 -2.13 5.56 -8.50
CA VAL A 27 -1.11 6.05 -7.56
C VAL A 27 -1.79 6.79 -6.40
N HIS A 28 -2.63 7.77 -6.71
CA HIS A 28 -3.39 8.48 -5.69
C HIS A 28 -4.31 7.53 -4.91
N GLY A 29 -5.03 6.65 -5.61
CA GLY A 29 -5.98 5.70 -5.01
C GLY A 29 -5.34 4.81 -3.95
N HIS A 30 -4.24 4.13 -4.26
CA HIS A 30 -3.57 3.26 -3.28
C HIS A 30 -2.96 4.06 -2.13
N ALA A 31 -2.31 5.19 -2.45
CA ALA A 31 -1.66 6.02 -1.45
C ALA A 31 -2.66 6.71 -0.49
N ALA A 32 -3.87 7.05 -0.97
CA ALA A 32 -4.91 7.68 -0.18
C ALA A 32 -5.80 6.64 0.53
N LEU A 33 -6.36 5.67 -0.19
CA LEU A 33 -7.27 4.68 0.37
C LEU A 33 -6.56 3.79 1.39
N PHE A 34 -5.51 3.10 0.97
CA PHE A 34 -4.80 2.20 1.86
C PHE A 34 -3.89 2.97 2.82
N GLY A 35 -3.12 3.92 2.30
CA GLY A 35 -2.16 4.69 3.11
C GLY A 35 -2.80 5.51 4.23
N VAL A 36 -4.03 6.00 4.08
CA VAL A 36 -4.76 6.71 5.13
C VAL A 36 -5.78 5.80 5.79
N TYR A 37 -6.84 5.43 5.08
CA TYR A 37 -7.96 4.70 5.69
C TYR A 37 -7.60 3.26 6.07
N GLY A 38 -6.79 2.57 5.25
CA GLY A 38 -6.30 1.22 5.58
C GLY A 38 -5.46 1.21 6.86
N MET A 39 -4.50 2.12 6.97
CA MET A 39 -3.64 2.24 8.15
C MET A 39 -4.42 2.68 9.40
N LEU A 40 -5.38 3.60 9.26
CA LEU A 40 -6.29 3.96 10.35
C LEU A 40 -7.14 2.78 10.81
N GLY A 41 -7.68 2.00 9.87
CA GLY A 41 -8.44 0.77 10.17
C GLY A 41 -7.61 -0.26 10.93
N ILE A 42 -6.37 -0.51 10.49
CA ILE A 42 -5.45 -1.41 11.20
C ILE A 42 -5.14 -0.89 12.61
N SER A 43 -4.93 0.42 12.75
CA SER A 43 -4.63 1.06 14.05
C SER A 43 -5.80 0.90 15.03
N LEU A 44 -7.02 1.16 14.58
CA LEU A 44 -8.22 0.99 15.40
C LEU A 44 -8.47 -0.48 15.76
N MET A 45 -8.28 -1.39 14.81
CA MET A 45 -8.37 -2.83 15.06
C MET A 45 -7.39 -3.28 16.15
N LEU A 46 -6.12 -2.89 16.05
CA LEU A 46 -5.10 -3.22 17.05
C LEU A 46 -5.42 -2.59 18.41
N PHE A 47 -5.96 -1.37 18.44
CA PHE A 47 -6.42 -0.71 19.66
C PHE A 47 -7.54 -1.52 20.36
N CYS A 48 -8.58 -1.91 19.62
CA CYS A 48 -9.65 -2.75 20.15
C CYS A 48 -9.13 -4.11 20.65
N LEU A 49 -8.25 -4.76 19.89
CA LEU A 49 -7.63 -6.02 20.28
C LEU A 49 -6.80 -5.89 21.55
N LYS A 50 -6.09 -4.76 21.73
CA LYS A 50 -5.31 -4.51 22.95
C LYS A 50 -6.20 -4.35 24.17
N GLY A 51 -7.36 -3.69 24.03
CA GLY A 51 -8.38 -3.61 25.08
C GLY A 51 -8.95 -4.98 25.48
N LEU A 52 -9.18 -5.86 24.50
CA LEU A 52 -9.72 -7.21 24.73
C LEU A 52 -8.73 -8.18 25.37
N THR A 53 -7.43 -8.02 25.12
CA THR A 53 -6.38 -8.95 25.58
C THR A 53 -5.71 -8.51 26.90
N ASN A 54 -6.45 -7.76 27.72
CA ASN A 54 -6.04 -7.13 28.98
C ASN A 54 -4.90 -7.84 29.76
N TYR A 55 -3.97 -7.08 30.33
CA TYR A 55 -2.75 -7.52 31.06
C TYR A 55 -1.75 -8.42 30.31
N ARG A 56 -2.03 -8.89 29.10
CA ARG A 56 -1.09 -9.73 28.33
C ARG A 56 -0.10 -8.88 27.53
N ILE A 57 1.20 -9.17 27.67
CA ILE A 57 2.24 -8.60 26.82
C ILE A 57 2.23 -9.30 25.46
N TRP A 58 2.28 -8.49 24.40
CA TRP A 58 2.32 -8.95 23.01
C TRP A 58 3.75 -8.95 22.50
N LYS A 59 4.10 -9.95 21.70
CA LYS A 59 5.36 -9.97 20.96
C LYS A 59 5.32 -8.96 19.82
N THR A 60 6.01 -7.84 19.99
CA THR A 60 5.97 -6.71 19.05
C THR A 60 6.79 -6.94 17.77
N HIS A 61 7.70 -7.93 17.75
CA HIS A 61 8.57 -8.19 16.60
C HIS A 61 7.79 -8.43 15.29
N LEU A 62 6.72 -9.25 15.33
CA LEU A 62 5.93 -9.58 14.15
C LEU A 62 5.07 -8.39 13.69
N LEU A 63 4.56 -7.59 14.64
CA LEU A 63 3.84 -6.35 14.36
C LEU A 63 4.75 -5.31 13.70
N LEU A 64 5.97 -5.13 14.22
CA LEU A 64 6.95 -4.20 13.66
C LEU A 64 7.35 -4.61 12.24
N PHE A 65 7.60 -5.90 12.01
CA PHE A 65 7.86 -6.43 10.68
C PHE A 65 6.68 -6.17 9.72
N SER A 66 5.45 -6.48 10.15
CA SER A 66 4.25 -6.27 9.34
C SER A 66 4.06 -4.79 8.98
N PHE A 67 4.26 -3.89 9.95
CA PHE A 67 4.18 -2.45 9.74
C PHE A 67 5.16 -1.97 8.67
N TRP A 68 6.43 -2.35 8.77
CA TRP A 68 7.44 -1.94 7.80
C TRP A 68 7.22 -2.58 6.43
N ALA A 69 6.90 -3.87 6.37
CA ALA A 69 6.63 -4.56 5.12
C ALA A 69 5.44 -3.95 4.36
N ILE A 70 4.34 -3.63 5.06
CA ILE A 70 3.18 -2.96 4.45
C ILE A 70 3.55 -1.58 3.90
N ASN A 71 4.25 -0.75 4.67
CA ASN A 71 4.61 0.61 4.24
C ASN A 71 5.64 0.61 3.10
N ILE A 72 6.67 -0.25 3.19
CA ILE A 72 7.69 -0.37 2.15
C ILE A 72 7.08 -0.97 0.88
N GLY A 73 6.27 -2.02 0.98
CA GLY A 73 5.58 -2.62 -0.15
C GLY A 73 4.68 -1.61 -0.88
N LEU A 74 3.92 -0.80 -0.12
CA LEU A 74 3.11 0.29 -0.67
C LEU A 74 3.98 1.36 -1.35
N ALA A 75 5.09 1.77 -0.74
CA ALA A 75 5.99 2.74 -1.36
C ALA A 75 6.61 2.20 -2.66
N LEU A 76 7.06 0.94 -2.68
CA LEU A 76 7.70 0.31 -3.84
C LEU A 76 6.72 0.15 -5.00
N MET A 77 5.49 -0.34 -4.76
CA MET A 77 4.49 -0.49 -5.84
C MET A 77 4.15 0.86 -6.48
N LEU A 78 4.15 1.94 -5.69
CA LEU A 78 3.87 3.29 -6.17
C LEU A 78 5.06 3.86 -6.96
N LEU A 79 6.26 3.83 -6.38
CA LEU A 79 7.42 4.55 -6.91
C LEU A 79 8.12 3.83 -8.05
N ILE A 80 8.15 2.50 -8.04
CA ILE A 80 8.88 1.71 -9.05
C ILE A 80 7.98 1.36 -10.23
N SER A 81 6.66 1.30 -10.04
CA SER A 81 5.74 0.86 -11.09
C SER A 81 4.73 1.93 -11.49
N LEU A 82 3.75 2.21 -10.61
CA LEU A 82 2.58 2.99 -10.97
C LEU A 82 2.91 4.45 -11.34
N LEU A 83 3.82 5.09 -10.60
CA LEU A 83 4.20 6.48 -10.83
C LEU A 83 4.99 6.65 -12.15
N PRO A 84 6.07 5.87 -12.43
CA PRO A 84 6.75 5.94 -13.72
C PRO A 84 5.83 5.70 -14.92
N ILE A 85 4.98 4.66 -14.86
CA ILE A 85 4.03 4.36 -15.94
C ILE A 85 3.02 5.50 -16.10
N GLY A 86 2.49 6.02 -14.99
CA GLY A 86 1.56 7.15 -15.00
C GLY A 86 2.16 8.39 -15.65
N LEU A 87 3.41 8.75 -15.34
CA LEU A 87 4.10 9.90 -15.92
C LEU A 87 4.35 9.72 -17.43
N ILE A 88 4.79 8.53 -17.85
CA ILE A 88 5.02 8.20 -19.27
C ILE A 88 3.69 8.26 -20.05
N GLN A 89 2.60 7.74 -19.48
CA GLN A 89 1.26 7.83 -20.06
C GLN A 89 0.77 9.27 -20.15
N THR A 90 0.96 10.08 -19.11
CA THR A 90 0.56 11.50 -19.11
C THR A 90 1.29 12.26 -20.20
N TRP A 91 2.60 12.03 -20.35
CA TRP A 91 3.40 12.68 -21.38
C TRP A 91 2.91 12.31 -22.80
N ALA A 92 2.67 11.03 -23.05
CA ALA A 92 2.11 10.56 -24.32
C ALA A 92 0.70 11.11 -24.59
N SER A 93 -0.13 11.26 -23.55
CA SER A 93 -1.49 11.83 -23.64
C SER A 93 -1.46 13.29 -24.07
N VAL A 94 -0.48 14.07 -23.58
CA VAL A 94 -0.28 15.47 -23.94
C VAL A 94 0.24 15.62 -25.37
N GLU A 95 1.19 14.79 -25.78
CA GLU A 95 1.88 14.95 -27.07
C GLU A 95 1.11 14.34 -28.26
N HIS A 96 0.53 13.14 -28.07
CA HIS A 96 -0.10 12.36 -29.14
C HIS A 96 -1.60 12.17 -28.95
N GLY A 97 -2.14 12.59 -27.80
CA GLY A 97 -3.55 12.45 -27.43
C GLY A 97 -3.85 11.23 -26.57
N TYR A 98 -4.98 11.30 -25.87
CA TYR A 98 -5.41 10.29 -24.90
C TYR A 98 -5.57 8.88 -25.51
N TRP A 99 -6.04 8.80 -26.75
CA TRP A 99 -6.23 7.53 -27.47
C TRP A 99 -4.91 6.75 -27.60
N TYR A 100 -3.80 7.46 -27.82
CA TYR A 100 -2.49 6.85 -27.98
C TYR A 100 -1.94 6.36 -26.63
N ALA A 101 -2.08 7.16 -25.56
CA ALA A 101 -1.65 6.78 -24.21
C ALA A 101 -2.37 5.52 -23.67
N ARG A 102 -3.54 5.18 -24.23
CA ARG A 102 -4.35 3.98 -23.93
C ARG A 102 -4.28 2.90 -25.00
N SER A 103 -3.55 3.13 -26.08
CA SER A 103 -3.41 2.19 -27.19
C SER A 103 -2.64 0.93 -26.78
N THR A 104 -2.90 -0.19 -27.45
CA THR A 104 -2.23 -1.45 -27.16
C THR A 104 -0.75 -1.38 -27.49
N GLU A 105 -0.42 -0.69 -28.57
CA GLU A 105 0.91 -0.47 -29.11
C GLU A 105 1.77 0.27 -28.10
N PHE A 106 1.20 1.31 -27.45
CA PHE A 106 1.86 2.03 -26.39
C PHE A 106 2.06 1.17 -25.14
N LEU A 107 1.00 0.51 -24.66
CA LEU A 107 1.06 -0.29 -23.42
C LEU A 107 1.98 -1.52 -23.53
N GLN A 108 2.18 -2.05 -24.73
CA GLN A 108 3.08 -3.18 -24.99
C GLN A 108 4.55 -2.77 -25.17
N GLN A 109 4.87 -1.47 -25.09
CA GLN A 109 6.25 -1.02 -25.16
C GLN A 109 7.09 -1.60 -24.02
N ARG A 110 8.32 -1.99 -24.36
CA ARG A 110 9.30 -2.55 -23.41
C ARG A 110 9.42 -1.77 -22.10
N PRO A 111 9.61 -0.43 -22.07
CA PRO A 111 9.71 0.30 -20.81
C PRO A 111 8.46 0.18 -19.92
N ILE A 112 7.26 0.23 -20.52
CA ILE A 112 5.99 0.10 -19.77
C ILE A 112 5.87 -1.30 -19.19
N GLN A 113 6.17 -2.32 -19.98
CA GLN A 113 6.16 -3.71 -19.53
C GLN A 113 7.18 -3.96 -18.40
N THR A 114 8.38 -3.38 -18.49
CA THR A 114 9.38 -3.48 -17.42
C THR A 114 8.85 -2.92 -16.10
N PHE A 115 8.33 -1.68 -16.10
CA PHE A 115 7.77 -1.08 -14.88
C PHE A 115 6.53 -1.81 -14.39
N HIS A 116 5.71 -2.35 -15.30
CA HIS A 116 4.55 -3.16 -14.94
C HIS A 116 4.97 -4.42 -14.18
N TRP A 117 5.99 -5.13 -14.66
CA TRP A 117 6.51 -6.32 -13.99
C TRP A 117 7.22 -6.02 -12.67
N LEU A 118 7.95 -4.91 -12.58
CA LEU A 118 8.59 -4.50 -11.33
C LEU A 118 7.59 -4.28 -10.18
N ARG A 119 6.31 -4.07 -10.49
CA ARG A 119 5.23 -4.01 -9.50
C ARG A 119 5.20 -5.22 -8.57
N ILE A 120 5.52 -6.40 -9.10
CA ILE A 120 5.43 -7.66 -8.34
C ILE A 120 6.32 -7.64 -7.09
N VAL A 121 7.43 -6.89 -7.12
CA VAL A 121 8.34 -6.74 -5.98
C VAL A 121 7.63 -6.02 -4.83
N GLY A 122 6.96 -4.90 -5.13
CA GLY A 122 6.19 -4.15 -4.14
C GLY A 122 4.99 -4.94 -3.63
N ASP A 123 4.24 -5.56 -4.55
CA ASP A 123 3.05 -6.35 -4.23
C ASP A 123 3.39 -7.55 -3.34
N THR A 124 4.52 -8.23 -3.58
CA THR A 124 4.96 -9.38 -2.78
C THR A 124 5.33 -8.95 -1.36
N ILE A 125 6.11 -7.88 -1.20
CA ILE A 125 6.51 -7.36 0.12
C ILE A 125 5.28 -6.90 0.91
N PHE A 126 4.35 -6.22 0.23
CA PHE A 126 3.09 -5.81 0.83
C PHE A 126 2.25 -7.00 1.29
N ALA A 127 2.09 -8.02 0.44
CA ALA A 127 1.33 -9.22 0.74
C ALA A 127 1.92 -9.98 1.95
N VAL A 128 3.26 -10.11 2.00
CA VAL A 128 3.96 -10.71 3.15
C VAL A 128 3.66 -9.94 4.44
N GLY A 129 3.63 -8.61 4.39
CA GLY A 129 3.28 -7.78 5.54
C GLY A 129 1.85 -7.99 6.02
N ILE A 130 0.88 -8.10 5.11
CA ILE A 130 -0.53 -8.39 5.44
C ILE A 130 -0.68 -9.80 6.03
N VAL A 131 -0.01 -10.80 5.46
CA VAL A 131 -0.03 -12.17 5.97
C VAL A 131 0.59 -12.24 7.36
N ALA A 132 1.70 -11.54 7.60
CA ALA A 132 2.33 -11.46 8.92
C ALA A 132 1.41 -10.80 9.96
N LEU A 133 0.66 -9.77 9.58
CA LEU A 133 -0.35 -9.15 10.46
C LEU A 133 -1.50 -10.12 10.77
N GLY A 134 -2.02 -10.83 9.76
CA GLY A 134 -3.04 -11.86 9.96
C GLY A 134 -2.54 -12.99 10.86
N TRP A 135 -1.30 -13.43 10.67
CA TRP A 135 -0.65 -14.43 11.51
C TRP A 135 -0.49 -13.97 12.96
N PHE A 136 -0.16 -12.69 13.17
CA PHE A 136 -0.11 -12.09 14.50
C PHE A 136 -1.46 -12.15 15.20
N ILE A 137 -2.54 -11.77 14.50
CA ILE A 137 -3.91 -11.74 15.04
C ILE A 137 -4.39 -13.16 15.38
N LEU A 138 -4.17 -14.13 14.49
CA LEU A 138 -4.45 -15.55 14.77
C LEU A 138 -3.67 -16.03 16.00
N GLY A 139 -2.43 -15.56 16.13
CA GLY A 139 -1.57 -15.85 17.27
C GLY A 139 -1.97 -15.24 18.60
N LEU A 140 -2.75 -14.16 18.60
CA LEU A 140 -3.36 -13.64 19.82
C LEU A 140 -4.44 -14.59 20.36
N LYS A 141 -5.16 -15.29 19.45
CA LYS A 141 -6.17 -16.28 19.82
C LYS A 141 -5.55 -17.60 20.27
N THR A 142 -4.52 -18.09 19.58
CA THR A 142 -3.85 -19.37 19.90
C THR A 142 -2.76 -19.25 20.97
N GLY A 143 -2.34 -18.02 21.31
CA GLY A 143 -1.44 -17.72 22.42
C GLY A 143 0.04 -17.62 22.07
N TRP A 144 0.48 -17.90 20.83
CA TRP A 144 1.90 -17.82 20.46
C TRP A 144 2.43 -16.38 20.25
N SER A 145 1.53 -15.43 20.01
CA SER A 145 1.86 -14.00 19.92
C SER A 145 1.99 -13.31 21.28
N LEU A 146 1.81 -14.05 22.37
CA LEU A 146 1.91 -13.55 23.74
C LEU A 146 3.29 -13.90 24.33
N GLU A 147 3.80 -13.02 25.19
CA GLU A 147 4.94 -13.33 26.05
C GLU A 147 4.55 -14.46 27.03
N LYS A 148 5.41 -15.46 27.23
CA LYS A 148 5.10 -16.62 28.09
C LYS A 148 5.18 -16.34 29.59
N ASP A 149 5.62 -15.15 30.00
CA ASP A 149 6.06 -14.88 31.38
C ASP A 149 5.05 -14.16 32.30
N TYR A 150 3.73 -14.29 32.05
CA TYR A 150 2.70 -13.73 32.95
C TYR A 150 2.08 -14.75 33.92
N HIS A 151 2.90 -15.64 34.48
CA HIS A 151 2.52 -16.49 35.62
C HIS A 151 3.14 -15.98 36.93
N HIS A 152 2.99 -14.70 37.25
CA HIS A 152 3.21 -14.21 38.61
C HIS A 152 2.41 -12.93 38.84
N TYR A 153 1.18 -13.07 39.34
CA TYR A 153 0.58 -12.22 40.39
C TYR A 153 -0.77 -12.88 40.73
N LYS A 154 -0.69 -13.91 41.58
CA LYS A 154 -1.80 -14.26 42.48
C LYS A 154 -1.85 -13.15 43.52
N HIS A 155 -2.97 -12.43 43.62
CA HIS A 155 -3.54 -11.95 44.88
C HIS A 155 -5.04 -11.78 44.68
#